data_AF-W9GH56-F1
#
_entry.id   AF-W9GH56-F1
#
_cell.length_a   1.000
_cell.length_b   1.000
_cell.length_c   1.000
_cell.angle_alpha   90.00
_cell.angle_beta   90.00
_cell.angle_gamma   90.00
#
_symmetry.space_group_name_H-M   'P 1'
#
loop_
_entity.id
_entity.type
_entity.pdbx_description
1 polymer ?
#
loop_
_entity_poly.entity_id
_entity_poly.type
_entity_poly.pdbx_seq_one_letter_code
_entity_poly.pdbx_strand_id
1 'polypeptide(L)'
;MVAVGLAALDSVHIPAADVSSSPVHRYLAQLDRTELTDLVNELAALDAAATRLLESRAALATGDLSTLAEELMEAVKRATSPRGFIHYRRTFEIGSDIQSVLDDLEELVDHGGSDVARPALLKALTATRRLTLHADDSGGVIGDACQAAADLYARACREGDPDGVKLARWLLKFRKDSPGWPETPLDGFAPAMGDKGLALYRKGVLELDVEMRGRDQIERFGVDQMLLELADHDGDVEAAIAVLSRDPKRLAYGEVINRLVAAGRETEALAWTDRAVAAGRVGLLEGYGQRNEYWLDPVEVADRYLAHDRRDDALAVLRRAFSRQPGRAAYEVVGRFADRLDHGAVERAWARDEARRAAQGPHATGQALVEIFLGDGDLEAAWGAADEFGPGDAWSRLAEASKEVRPMQAVALHLAALRPKLERADPRMYAEVAKQLVTMRAFYEAGGALDAFEALIRELRETYRRRPTFIAALDRARLPGRT
;
A
#
# COMPACT_ATOMS: atom_id res chain seq x y z
N MET A 1 -8.79 9.99 -0.07
CA MET A 1 -9.02 11.06 0.92
C MET A 1 -9.68 10.44 2.16
N VAL A 2 -8.95 9.53 2.80
CA VAL A 2 -9.35 8.79 4.00
C VAL A 2 -8.09 8.73 4.86
N ALA A 3 -7.67 9.88 5.36
CA ALA A 3 -6.42 10.02 6.13
C ALA A 3 -6.48 11.21 7.12
N VAL A 4 -7.68 11.61 7.53
CA VAL A 4 -7.87 12.64 8.58
C VAL A 4 -8.82 12.16 9.69
N GLY A 5 -9.31 10.91 9.63
CA GLY A 5 -10.17 10.33 10.67
C GLY A 5 -9.44 9.51 11.73
N LEU A 6 -8.24 8.98 11.44
CA LEU A 6 -7.53 8.06 12.35
C LEU A 6 -6.69 8.76 13.43
N ALA A 7 -6.32 10.04 13.25
CA ALA A 7 -5.52 10.78 14.23
C ALA A 7 -6.35 11.39 15.38
N ALA A 8 -7.68 11.29 15.35
CA ALA A 8 -8.55 11.80 16.40
C ALA A 8 -8.95 10.74 17.45
N LEU A 9 -8.59 9.46 17.23
CA LEU A 9 -8.86 8.36 18.16
C LEU A 9 -7.67 8.01 19.07
N ASP A 10 -6.45 8.41 18.71
CA ASP A 10 -5.24 8.20 19.54
C ASP A 10 -5.09 9.17 20.73
N SER A 11 -5.97 10.18 20.83
CA SER A 11 -6.02 11.09 21.97
C SER A 11 -7.28 10.92 22.83
N VAL A 12 -8.09 9.89 22.56
CA VAL A 12 -9.07 9.44 23.54
C VAL A 12 -8.41 8.33 24.33
N HIS A 13 -7.67 8.72 25.37
CA HIS A 13 -7.55 7.85 26.53
C HIS A 13 -8.98 7.66 27.05
N ILE A 14 -9.67 6.62 26.57
CA ILE A 14 -10.78 6.04 27.32
C ILE A 14 -10.06 5.55 28.56
N PRO A 15 -10.21 6.20 29.73
CA PRO A 15 -9.75 5.58 30.95
C PRO A 15 -10.46 4.24 30.93
N ALA A 16 -9.75 3.12 31.16
CA ALA A 16 -10.43 1.91 31.58
C ALA A 16 -11.27 2.35 32.77
N ALA A 17 -12.54 2.67 32.52
CA ALA A 17 -13.45 3.12 33.54
C ALA A 17 -13.40 1.97 34.51
N ASP A 18 -13.00 2.25 35.75
CA ASP A 18 -13.00 1.26 36.81
C ASP A 18 -14.39 0.65 36.81
N VAL A 19 -14.54 -0.51 36.17
CA VAL A 19 -15.84 -1.11 35.85
C VAL A 19 -16.59 -1.38 37.15
N SER A 20 -15.83 -1.54 38.24
CA SER A 20 -16.32 -1.67 39.60
C SER A 20 -17.05 -0.43 40.16
N SER A 21 -16.83 0.76 39.59
CA SER A 21 -17.36 2.05 40.09
C SER A 21 -18.58 2.58 39.33
N SER A 22 -18.90 2.00 38.18
CA SER A 22 -20.06 2.37 37.35
C SER A 22 -21.40 2.23 38.12
N PRO A 23 -22.33 3.20 38.03
CA PRO A 23 -23.70 3.04 38.54
C PRO A 23 -24.38 1.76 38.06
N VAL A 24 -24.09 1.33 36.82
CA VAL A 24 -24.61 0.08 36.25
C VAL A 24 -24.04 -1.13 36.99
N HIS A 25 -22.73 -1.16 37.23
CA HIS A 25 -22.10 -2.26 37.98
C HIS A 25 -22.62 -2.33 39.43
N ARG A 26 -22.80 -1.19 40.10
CA ARG A 26 -23.40 -1.14 41.45
C ARG A 26 -24.85 -1.64 41.47
N TYR A 27 -25.64 -1.33 40.43
CA TYR A 27 -27.00 -1.85 40.29
C TYR A 27 -26.98 -3.38 40.08
N LEU A 28 -26.20 -3.87 39.11
CA LEU A 28 -26.06 -5.31 38.83
C LEU A 28 -25.57 -6.09 40.06
N ALA A 29 -24.66 -5.51 40.85
CA ALA A 29 -24.13 -6.13 42.07
C ALA A 29 -25.14 -6.19 43.23
N GLN A 30 -26.24 -5.43 43.18
CA GLN A 30 -27.30 -5.45 44.18
C GLN A 30 -28.44 -6.41 43.82
N LEU A 31 -28.54 -6.82 42.55
CA LEU A 31 -29.55 -7.77 42.10
C LEU A 31 -29.28 -9.16 42.69
N ASP A 32 -30.34 -9.84 43.08
CA ASP A 32 -30.24 -11.25 43.42
C ASP A 32 -30.09 -12.12 42.17
N ARG A 33 -29.84 -13.43 42.36
CA ARG A 33 -29.61 -14.36 41.25
C ARG A 33 -30.79 -14.42 40.28
N THR A 34 -32.02 -14.37 40.78
CA THR A 34 -33.22 -14.46 39.95
C THR A 34 -33.40 -13.18 39.15
N GLU A 35 -33.28 -12.03 39.81
CA GLU A 35 -33.36 -10.72 39.16
C GLU A 35 -32.29 -10.54 38.07
N LEU A 36 -31.07 -11.01 38.31
CA LEU A 36 -29.99 -10.95 37.33
C LEU A 36 -30.22 -11.93 36.16
N THR A 37 -30.80 -13.11 36.43
CA THR A 37 -31.17 -14.07 35.37
C THR A 37 -32.28 -13.51 34.48
N ASP A 38 -33.30 -12.90 35.09
CA ASP A 38 -34.42 -12.28 34.36
C ASP A 38 -33.93 -11.11 33.50
N LEU A 39 -33.07 -10.25 34.04
CA LEU A 39 -32.47 -9.15 33.29
C LEU A 39 -31.63 -9.63 32.12
N VAL A 40 -30.82 -10.68 32.30
CA VAL A 40 -30.02 -11.28 31.21
C VAL A 40 -30.93 -11.85 30.12
N ASN A 41 -32.00 -12.54 30.48
CA ASN A 41 -32.98 -13.06 29.52
C ASN A 41 -33.73 -11.94 28.79
N GLU A 42 -34.09 -10.86 29.47
CA GLU A 42 -34.72 -9.69 28.87
C GLU A 42 -33.78 -9.02 27.85
N LEU A 43 -32.52 -8.80 28.22
CA LEU A 43 -31.51 -8.25 27.31
C LEU A 43 -31.25 -9.16 26.11
N ALA A 44 -31.19 -10.48 26.33
CA ALA A 44 -31.05 -11.46 25.26
C ALA A 44 -32.23 -11.40 24.28
N ALA A 45 -33.46 -11.31 24.78
CA ALA A 45 -34.66 -11.23 23.95
C ALA A 45 -34.71 -9.96 23.08
N LEU A 46 -33.96 -8.91 23.44
CA LEU A 46 -33.87 -7.67 22.68
C LEU A 46 -32.80 -7.70 21.57
N ASP A 47 -31.84 -8.62 21.64
CA ASP A 47 -30.73 -8.71 20.68
C ASP A 47 -30.37 -10.16 20.34
N ALA A 48 -30.49 -10.49 19.05
CA ALA A 48 -30.16 -11.82 18.55
C ALA A 48 -28.68 -12.19 18.75
N ALA A 49 -27.77 -11.20 18.74
CA ALA A 49 -26.35 -11.45 19.04
C ALA A 49 -26.17 -11.83 20.52
N ALA A 50 -26.81 -11.10 21.44
CA ALA A 50 -26.79 -11.41 22.87
C ALA A 50 -27.40 -12.81 23.17
N THR A 51 -28.46 -13.20 22.46
CA THR A 51 -29.01 -14.56 22.55
C THR A 51 -27.99 -15.62 22.13
N ARG A 52 -27.37 -15.48 20.95
CA ARG A 52 -26.38 -16.45 20.44
C ARG A 52 -25.16 -16.56 21.35
N LEU A 53 -24.69 -15.44 21.90
CA LEU A 53 -23.60 -15.42 22.88
C LEU A 53 -23.95 -16.23 24.13
N LEU A 54 -25.15 -16.06 24.67
CA LEU A 54 -25.60 -16.82 25.84
C LEU A 54 -25.75 -18.31 25.55
N GLU A 55 -26.28 -18.68 24.39
CA GLU A 55 -26.42 -20.07 23.94
C GLU A 55 -25.04 -20.74 23.79
N SER A 56 -24.10 -20.07 23.11
CA SER A 56 -22.72 -20.52 22.94
C SER A 56 -22.01 -20.75 24.28
N ARG A 57 -22.08 -19.76 25.19
CA ARG A 57 -21.50 -19.89 26.54
C ARG A 57 -22.20 -20.96 27.38
N ALA A 58 -23.52 -21.08 27.28
CA ALA A 58 -24.27 -22.12 27.97
C ALA A 58 -23.87 -23.51 27.47
N ALA A 59 -23.74 -23.72 26.16
CA ALA A 59 -23.29 -24.98 25.57
C ALA A 59 -21.86 -25.34 26.02
N LEU A 60 -20.94 -24.36 26.04
CA LEU A 60 -19.58 -24.55 26.59
C LEU A 60 -19.59 -24.94 28.06
N ALA A 61 -20.42 -24.27 28.89
CA ALA A 61 -20.49 -24.52 30.32
C ALA A 61 -21.20 -25.84 30.68
N THR A 62 -22.19 -26.26 29.88
CA THR A 62 -23.01 -27.45 30.13
C THR A 62 -22.49 -28.70 29.42
N GLY A 63 -21.59 -28.55 28.44
CA GLY A 63 -20.98 -29.65 27.69
C GLY A 63 -21.80 -30.13 26.48
N ASP A 64 -22.87 -29.43 26.08
CA ASP A 64 -23.64 -29.73 24.85
C ASP A 64 -22.93 -29.20 23.59
N LEU A 65 -21.69 -29.64 23.40
CA LEU A 65 -20.83 -29.17 22.32
C LEU A 65 -21.21 -29.77 20.96
N SER A 66 -21.87 -30.93 20.94
CA SER A 66 -22.26 -31.61 19.71
C SER A 66 -23.36 -30.87 18.96
N THR A 67 -24.39 -30.41 19.67
CA THR A 67 -25.51 -29.69 19.07
C THR A 67 -25.03 -28.36 18.50
N LEU A 68 -24.23 -27.62 19.27
CA LEU A 68 -23.60 -26.37 18.83
C LEU A 68 -22.73 -26.59 17.59
N ALA A 69 -21.90 -27.64 17.55
CA ALA A 69 -21.06 -27.95 16.39
C ALA A 69 -21.87 -28.23 15.12
N GLU A 70 -22.99 -28.96 15.25
CA GLU A 70 -23.89 -29.26 14.12
C GLU A 70 -24.57 -27.99 13.59
N GLU A 71 -25.05 -27.13 14.48
CA GLU A 71 -25.70 -25.86 14.13
C GLU A 71 -24.76 -24.92 13.40
N LEU A 72 -23.54 -24.72 13.91
CA LEU A 72 -22.51 -23.91 13.27
C LEU A 72 -22.12 -24.47 11.89
N MET A 73 -21.98 -25.79 11.78
CA MET A 73 -21.69 -26.45 10.51
C MET A 73 -22.82 -26.23 9.48
N GLU A 74 -24.08 -26.30 9.89
CA GLU A 74 -25.22 -26.02 9.01
C GLU A 74 -25.34 -24.53 8.66
N ALA A 75 -25.01 -23.62 9.58
CA ALA A 75 -24.93 -22.18 9.31
C ALA A 75 -23.90 -21.89 8.21
N VAL A 76 -22.68 -22.42 8.33
CA VAL A 76 -21.63 -22.29 7.31
C VAL A 76 -22.09 -22.89 5.98
N LYS A 77 -22.66 -24.10 5.97
CA LYS A 77 -23.15 -24.73 4.73
C LYS A 77 -24.19 -23.87 4.04
N ARG A 78 -25.12 -23.28 4.79
CA ARG A 78 -26.18 -22.41 4.26
C ARG A 78 -25.61 -21.15 3.62
N ALA A 79 -24.74 -20.45 4.34
CA ALA A 79 -24.08 -19.23 3.85
C ALA A 79 -23.20 -19.50 2.61
N THR A 80 -22.59 -20.69 2.53
CA THR A 80 -21.64 -21.04 1.46
C THR A 80 -22.20 -21.91 0.33
N SER A 81 -23.53 -22.10 0.24
CA SER A 81 -24.17 -22.90 -0.81
C SER A 81 -25.10 -22.12 -1.76
N PRO A 82 -24.68 -20.96 -2.32
CA PRO A 82 -25.44 -20.31 -3.38
C PRO A 82 -25.50 -21.20 -4.63
N ARG A 83 -26.66 -21.21 -5.30
CA ARG A 83 -26.84 -21.92 -6.57
C ARG A 83 -26.37 -21.07 -7.75
N GLY A 84 -25.60 -21.71 -8.64
CA GLY A 84 -25.15 -21.10 -9.90
C GLY A 84 -24.03 -20.07 -9.73
N PHE A 85 -23.72 -19.38 -10.83
CA PHE A 85 -22.74 -18.29 -10.83
C PHE A 85 -23.24 -17.10 -10.00
N ILE A 86 -22.35 -16.49 -9.22
CA ILE A 86 -22.69 -15.36 -8.35
C ILE A 86 -22.31 -14.06 -9.05
N HIS A 87 -23.31 -13.27 -9.45
CA HIS A 87 -23.08 -11.95 -10.03
C HIS A 87 -22.65 -10.93 -8.98
N TYR A 88 -21.85 -9.94 -9.40
CA TYR A 88 -21.26 -8.91 -8.56
C TYR A 88 -22.13 -8.35 -7.43
N ARG A 89 -23.36 -7.91 -7.69
CA ARG A 89 -24.20 -7.34 -6.62
C ARG A 89 -24.58 -8.33 -5.53
N ARG A 90 -24.69 -9.61 -5.87
CA ARG A 90 -25.04 -10.69 -4.95
C ARG A 90 -23.84 -11.15 -4.11
N THR A 91 -22.61 -10.82 -4.51
CA THR A 91 -21.43 -11.17 -3.71
C THR A 91 -21.42 -10.42 -2.37
N PHE A 92 -21.97 -9.20 -2.31
CA PHE A 92 -22.11 -8.44 -1.06
C PHE A 92 -23.07 -9.08 -0.06
N GLU A 93 -24.22 -9.56 -0.52
CA GLU A 93 -25.19 -10.28 0.32
C GLU A 93 -24.56 -11.58 0.86
N ILE A 94 -24.00 -12.40 -0.02
CA ILE A 94 -23.36 -13.67 0.35
C ILE A 94 -22.14 -13.44 1.25
N GLY A 95 -21.31 -12.44 0.94
CA GLY A 95 -20.15 -12.06 1.75
C GLY A 95 -20.57 -11.63 3.15
N SER A 96 -21.63 -10.81 3.27
CA SER A 96 -22.19 -10.41 4.57
C SER A 96 -22.73 -11.60 5.36
N ASP A 97 -23.42 -12.53 4.70
CA ASP A 97 -23.94 -13.75 5.36
C ASP A 97 -22.81 -14.64 5.87
N ILE A 98 -21.73 -14.80 5.08
CA ILE A 98 -20.56 -15.56 5.48
C ILE A 98 -19.86 -14.87 6.65
N GLN A 99 -19.65 -13.55 6.58
CA GLN A 99 -18.98 -12.79 7.64
C GLN A 99 -19.74 -12.90 8.96
N SER A 100 -21.07 -12.79 8.95
CA SER A 100 -21.91 -12.97 10.14
C SER A 100 -21.68 -14.32 10.82
N VAL A 101 -21.55 -15.41 10.04
CA VAL A 101 -21.23 -16.74 10.59
C VAL A 101 -19.80 -16.83 11.10
N LEU A 102 -18.85 -16.13 10.46
CA LEU A 102 -17.47 -16.06 10.96
C LEU A 102 -17.38 -15.29 12.27
N ASP A 103 -18.15 -14.22 12.44
CA ASP A 103 -18.21 -13.45 13.68
C ASP A 103 -18.74 -14.32 14.83
N ASP A 104 -19.80 -15.11 14.60
CA ASP A 104 -20.31 -16.08 15.58
C ASP A 104 -19.25 -17.16 15.94
N LEU A 105 -18.45 -17.60 14.96
CA LEU A 105 -17.36 -18.58 15.17
C LEU A 105 -16.17 -17.98 15.90
N GLU A 106 -15.81 -16.72 15.61
CA GLU A 106 -14.77 -15.98 16.32
C GLU A 106 -15.14 -15.77 17.77
N GLU A 107 -16.39 -15.38 18.05
CA GLU A 107 -16.88 -15.26 19.42
C GLU A 107 -16.77 -16.60 20.16
N LEU A 108 -17.08 -17.72 19.51
CA LEU A 108 -16.89 -19.04 20.14
C LEU A 108 -15.41 -19.32 20.45
N VAL A 109 -14.48 -18.97 19.54
CA VAL A 109 -13.03 -19.10 19.76
C VAL A 109 -12.59 -18.24 20.95
N ASP A 110 -13.03 -16.98 21.04
CA ASP A 110 -12.71 -16.05 22.13
C ASP A 110 -13.10 -16.58 23.52
N HIS A 111 -14.08 -17.47 23.59
CA HIS A 111 -14.58 -18.07 24.83
C HIS A 111 -14.08 -19.51 25.06
N GLY A 112 -13.03 -19.93 24.35
CA GLY A 112 -12.38 -21.23 24.54
C GLY A 112 -13.02 -22.39 23.77
N GLY A 113 -13.92 -22.10 22.82
CA GLY A 113 -14.59 -23.10 21.97
C GLY A 113 -13.81 -23.49 20.70
N SER A 114 -12.50 -23.29 20.66
CA SER A 114 -11.65 -23.48 19.47
C SER A 114 -11.81 -24.85 18.80
N ASP A 115 -11.83 -25.94 19.58
CA ASP A 115 -11.98 -27.30 19.03
C ASP A 115 -13.35 -27.54 18.40
N VAL A 116 -14.39 -26.88 18.92
CA VAL A 116 -15.78 -26.97 18.45
C VAL A 116 -15.97 -26.12 17.18
N ALA A 117 -15.39 -24.92 17.14
CA ALA A 117 -15.44 -24.03 15.99
C ALA A 117 -14.63 -24.53 14.79
N ARG A 118 -13.50 -25.21 15.04
CA ARG A 118 -12.49 -25.56 14.02
C ARG A 118 -13.03 -26.33 12.80
N PRO A 119 -13.90 -27.35 12.92
CA PRO A 119 -14.48 -28.03 11.75
C PRO A 119 -15.33 -27.10 10.87
N ALA A 120 -16.10 -26.20 11.49
CA ALA A 120 -16.93 -25.23 10.77
C ALA A 120 -16.08 -24.16 10.08
N LEU A 121 -15.02 -23.67 10.74
CA LEU A 121 -14.02 -22.76 10.14
C LEU A 121 -13.32 -23.39 8.94
N LEU A 122 -12.87 -24.65 9.05
CA LEU A 122 -12.27 -25.37 7.93
C LEU A 122 -13.24 -25.52 6.74
N LYS A 123 -14.51 -25.79 7.05
CA LYS A 123 -15.58 -25.88 6.05
C LYS A 123 -15.80 -24.52 5.39
N ALA A 124 -15.83 -23.43 6.15
CA ALA A 124 -15.99 -22.08 5.66
C ALA A 124 -14.87 -21.75 4.68
N LEU A 125 -13.61 -21.86 5.13
CA LEU A 125 -12.40 -21.65 4.31
C LEU A 125 -12.45 -22.42 2.98
N THR A 126 -12.71 -23.73 3.05
CA THR A 126 -12.69 -24.57 1.84
C THR A 126 -13.86 -24.22 0.90
N ALA A 127 -15.01 -23.83 1.44
CA ALA A 127 -16.19 -23.50 0.66
C ALA A 127 -16.07 -22.12 0.02
N THR A 128 -15.69 -21.08 0.77
CA THR A 128 -15.46 -19.72 0.27
C THR A 128 -14.38 -19.71 -0.79
N ARG A 129 -13.30 -20.48 -0.63
CA ARG A 129 -12.29 -20.65 -1.68
C ARG A 129 -12.90 -21.16 -2.98
N ARG A 130 -13.77 -22.18 -2.92
CA ARG A 130 -14.46 -22.68 -4.13
C ARG A 130 -15.45 -21.68 -4.70
N LEU A 131 -16.12 -20.89 -3.86
CA LEU A 131 -17.04 -19.84 -4.30
C LEU A 131 -16.34 -18.77 -5.11
N THR A 132 -15.13 -18.37 -4.74
CA THR A 132 -14.35 -17.37 -5.50
C THR A 132 -14.11 -17.76 -6.95
N LEU A 133 -14.08 -19.07 -7.26
CA LEU A 133 -13.95 -19.57 -8.65
C LEU A 133 -15.25 -19.47 -9.46
N HIS A 134 -16.37 -19.14 -8.82
CA HIS A 134 -17.72 -19.13 -9.40
C HIS A 134 -18.47 -17.82 -9.11
N ALA A 135 -17.74 -16.75 -8.80
CA ALA A 135 -18.27 -15.43 -8.46
C ALA A 135 -17.57 -14.32 -9.24
N ASP A 136 -18.32 -13.30 -9.64
CA ASP A 136 -17.76 -11.99 -10.01
C ASP A 136 -17.52 -11.19 -8.73
N ASP A 137 -16.50 -11.60 -7.97
CA ASP A 137 -16.13 -10.96 -6.70
C ASP A 137 -15.07 -9.88 -6.91
N SER A 138 -15.20 -9.09 -7.98
CA SER A 138 -14.29 -7.97 -8.26
C SER A 138 -14.25 -6.92 -7.13
N GLY A 139 -15.26 -6.94 -6.24
CA GLY A 139 -15.31 -6.12 -5.02
C GLY A 139 -14.59 -6.73 -3.81
N GLY A 140 -14.14 -7.99 -3.90
CA GLY A 140 -13.30 -8.66 -2.91
C GLY A 140 -14.00 -9.23 -1.68
N VAL A 141 -15.32 -9.06 -1.50
CA VAL A 141 -16.02 -9.39 -0.24
C VAL A 141 -16.06 -10.88 0.09
N ILE A 142 -16.19 -11.78 -0.90
CA ILE A 142 -16.09 -13.23 -0.66
C ILE A 142 -14.62 -13.61 -0.45
N GLY A 143 -13.71 -12.95 -1.16
CA GLY A 143 -12.27 -13.04 -0.97
C GLY A 143 -11.84 -12.73 0.47
N ASP A 144 -12.25 -11.59 0.98
CA ASP A 144 -11.95 -11.12 2.34
C ASP A 144 -12.48 -12.11 3.39
N ALA A 145 -13.72 -12.58 3.22
CA ALA A 145 -14.29 -13.62 4.08
C ALA A 145 -13.53 -14.96 4.00
N CYS A 146 -12.97 -15.29 2.82
CA CYS A 146 -12.12 -16.48 2.67
C CYS A 146 -10.80 -16.34 3.43
N GLN A 147 -10.18 -15.15 3.42
CA GLN A 147 -8.97 -14.88 4.18
C GLN A 147 -9.27 -14.88 5.68
N ALA A 148 -10.34 -14.21 6.12
CA ALA A 148 -10.77 -14.21 7.51
C ALA A 148 -11.02 -15.63 8.04
N ALA A 149 -11.67 -16.50 7.24
CA ALA A 149 -11.84 -17.91 7.59
C ALA A 149 -10.51 -18.67 7.71
N ALA A 150 -9.50 -18.35 6.90
CA ALA A 150 -8.16 -18.94 7.00
C ALA A 150 -7.45 -18.52 8.29
N ASP A 151 -7.50 -17.24 8.61
CA ASP A 151 -6.85 -16.66 9.78
C ASP A 151 -7.49 -17.18 11.08
N LEU A 152 -8.82 -17.22 11.14
CA LEU A 152 -9.57 -17.79 12.25
C LEU A 152 -9.35 -19.31 12.39
N TYR A 153 -9.27 -20.05 11.28
CA TYR A 153 -8.94 -21.47 11.33
C TYR A 153 -7.53 -21.71 11.89
N ALA A 154 -6.54 -20.90 11.49
CA ALA A 154 -5.19 -20.98 12.04
C ALA A 154 -5.19 -20.67 13.54
N ARG A 155 -5.91 -19.63 13.97
CA ARG A 155 -6.09 -19.27 15.39
C ARG A 155 -6.73 -20.40 16.19
N ALA A 156 -7.84 -20.97 15.72
CA ALA A 156 -8.52 -22.09 16.38
C ALA A 156 -7.66 -23.36 16.43
N CYS A 157 -6.72 -23.55 15.49
CA CYS A 157 -5.72 -24.61 15.59
C CYS A 157 -4.70 -24.34 16.70
N ARG A 158 -4.22 -23.10 16.85
CA ARG A 158 -3.24 -22.74 17.90
C ARG A 158 -3.82 -22.74 19.31
N GLU A 159 -5.08 -22.34 19.46
CA GLU A 159 -5.75 -22.22 20.75
C GLU A 159 -6.46 -23.52 21.18
N GLY A 160 -6.62 -24.48 20.27
CA GLY A 160 -7.20 -25.80 20.55
C GLY A 160 -6.16 -26.93 20.54
N ASP A 161 -6.63 -28.18 20.44
CA ASP A 161 -5.80 -29.39 20.39
C ASP A 161 -6.07 -30.21 19.10
N PRO A 162 -5.64 -29.73 17.92
CA PRO A 162 -5.82 -30.48 16.68
C PRO A 162 -4.85 -31.67 16.59
N ASP A 163 -5.24 -32.68 15.80
CA ASP A 163 -4.29 -33.70 15.34
C ASP A 163 -3.27 -33.07 14.40
N GLY A 164 -2.09 -32.74 14.92
CA GLY A 164 -1.05 -32.02 14.19
C GLY A 164 -0.56 -32.70 12.91
N VAL A 165 -0.62 -34.04 12.83
CA VAL A 165 -0.29 -34.79 11.61
C VAL A 165 -1.37 -34.62 10.54
N LYS A 166 -2.64 -34.61 10.93
CA LYS A 166 -3.74 -34.30 10.00
C LYS A 166 -3.69 -32.83 9.55
N LEU A 167 -3.38 -31.91 10.46
CA LEU A 167 -3.23 -30.49 10.15
C LEU A 167 -2.12 -30.25 9.12
N ALA A 168 -0.94 -30.82 9.35
CA ALA A 168 0.19 -30.74 8.41
C ALA A 168 -0.16 -31.29 7.02
N ARG A 169 -0.82 -32.46 6.96
CA ARG A 169 -1.25 -33.06 5.69
C ARG A 169 -2.29 -32.20 4.98
N TRP A 170 -3.22 -31.61 5.72
CA TRP A 170 -4.20 -30.69 5.17
C TRP A 170 -3.51 -29.45 4.60
N LEU A 171 -2.64 -28.78 5.35
CA LEU A 171 -2.00 -27.53 4.92
C LEU A 171 -1.19 -27.74 3.62
N LEU A 172 -0.39 -28.81 3.59
CA LEU A 172 0.39 -29.18 2.40
C LEU A 172 -0.51 -29.39 1.18
N LYS A 173 -1.59 -30.17 1.33
CA LYS A 173 -2.52 -30.43 0.24
C LYS A 173 -3.24 -29.15 -0.19
N PHE A 174 -3.73 -28.36 0.76
CA PHE A 174 -4.46 -27.14 0.48
C PHE A 174 -3.60 -26.15 -0.31
N ARG A 175 -2.34 -25.94 0.08
CA ARG A 175 -1.40 -25.06 -0.63
C ARG A 175 -0.97 -25.61 -1.99
N LYS A 176 -0.92 -26.94 -2.16
CA LYS A 176 -0.71 -27.57 -3.48
C LYS A 176 -1.90 -27.33 -4.42
N ASP A 177 -3.12 -27.48 -3.90
CA ASP A 177 -4.35 -27.37 -4.68
C ASP A 177 -4.77 -25.90 -4.92
N SER A 178 -4.29 -24.97 -4.08
CA SER A 178 -4.59 -23.55 -4.13
C SER A 178 -3.34 -22.69 -3.86
N PRO A 179 -2.40 -22.63 -4.81
CA PRO A 179 -1.15 -21.91 -4.61
C PRO A 179 -1.37 -20.39 -4.50
N GLY A 180 -0.71 -19.78 -3.51
CA GLY A 180 -0.60 -18.33 -3.34
C GLY A 180 -1.79 -17.63 -2.69
N TRP A 181 -2.99 -18.21 -2.68
CA TRP A 181 -4.16 -17.60 -2.03
C TRP A 181 -5.26 -18.64 -1.69
N PRO A 182 -5.99 -18.53 -0.57
CA PRO A 182 -5.77 -17.56 0.52
C PRO A 182 -4.43 -17.82 1.23
N GLU A 183 -3.94 -16.79 1.89
CA GLU A 183 -2.67 -16.86 2.62
C GLU A 183 -2.83 -17.79 3.82
N THR A 184 -1.96 -18.79 3.89
CA THR A 184 -1.92 -19.81 4.96
C THR A 184 -0.47 -20.04 5.37
N PRO A 185 0.20 -19.00 5.94
CA PRO A 185 1.62 -19.05 6.24
C PRO A 185 1.90 -20.09 7.33
N LEU A 186 3.06 -20.74 7.24
CA LEU A 186 3.44 -21.84 8.13
C LEU A 186 3.45 -21.42 9.60
N ASP A 187 3.88 -20.21 9.92
CA ASP A 187 3.94 -19.68 11.29
C ASP A 187 2.57 -19.71 12.01
N GLY A 188 1.48 -19.50 11.27
CA GLY A 188 0.12 -19.56 11.78
C GLY A 188 -0.30 -20.97 12.21
N PHE A 189 0.30 -22.02 11.65
CA PHE A 189 -0.09 -23.41 11.87
C PHE A 189 0.97 -24.25 12.60
N ALA A 190 2.25 -23.93 12.45
CA ALA A 190 3.36 -24.71 12.99
C ALA A 190 3.26 -24.96 14.51
N PRO A 191 2.86 -23.98 15.36
CA PRO A 191 2.70 -24.22 16.79
C PRO A 191 1.70 -25.34 17.13
N ALA A 192 0.68 -25.55 16.29
CA ALA A 192 -0.37 -26.55 16.48
C ALA A 192 -0.05 -27.92 15.84
N MET A 193 1.03 -28.04 15.05
CA MET A 193 1.38 -29.29 14.37
C MET A 193 2.19 -30.25 15.26
N GLY A 194 2.95 -29.70 16.20
CA GLY A 194 4.01 -30.42 16.91
C GLY A 194 5.09 -31.01 15.99
N ASP A 195 6.12 -31.61 16.57
CA ASP A 195 7.30 -32.09 15.84
C ASP A 195 6.95 -33.11 14.74
N LYS A 196 6.01 -34.02 15.02
CA LYS A 196 5.60 -35.06 14.07
C LYS A 196 4.87 -34.48 12.87
N GLY A 197 3.98 -33.51 13.08
CA GLY A 197 3.26 -32.83 12.00
C GLY A 197 4.21 -32.00 11.16
N LEU A 198 5.08 -31.21 11.80
CA LEU A 198 6.08 -30.40 11.10
C LEU A 198 7.07 -31.25 10.28
N ALA A 199 7.52 -32.39 10.81
CA ALA A 199 8.38 -33.32 10.07
C ALA A 199 7.67 -33.90 8.83
N LEU A 200 6.37 -34.21 8.92
CA LEU A 200 5.57 -34.63 7.77
C LEU A 200 5.45 -33.50 6.75
N TYR A 201 5.17 -32.28 7.19
CA TYR A 201 5.04 -31.11 6.34
C TYR A 201 6.35 -30.85 5.57
N ARG A 202 7.48 -30.79 6.28
CA ARG A 202 8.82 -30.62 5.68
C ARG A 202 9.10 -31.67 4.62
N LYS A 203 8.87 -32.95 4.92
CA LYS A 203 9.05 -34.04 3.95
C LYS A 203 8.20 -33.82 2.70
N GLY A 204 6.93 -33.46 2.88
CA GLY A 204 6.02 -33.21 1.77
C GLY A 204 6.42 -32.01 0.91
N VAL A 205 6.87 -30.91 1.52
CA VAL A 205 7.39 -29.74 0.77
C VAL A 205 8.64 -30.11 -0.04
N LEU A 206 9.55 -30.90 0.52
CA LEU A 206 10.73 -31.38 -0.21
C LEU A 206 10.36 -32.30 -1.38
N GLU A 207 9.36 -33.17 -1.22
CA GLU A 207 8.82 -33.98 -2.32
C GLU A 207 8.23 -33.09 -3.43
N LEU A 208 7.46 -32.05 -3.07
CA LEU A 208 6.96 -31.07 -4.03
C LEU A 208 8.08 -30.29 -4.73
N ASP A 209 9.15 -29.93 -4.02
CA ASP A 209 10.31 -29.24 -4.61
C ASP A 209 10.93 -30.09 -5.73
N VAL A 210 11.07 -31.40 -5.47
CA VAL A 210 11.56 -32.39 -6.43
C VAL A 210 10.61 -32.54 -7.62
N GLU A 211 9.30 -32.65 -7.38
CA GLU A 211 8.27 -32.73 -8.44
C GLU A 211 8.32 -31.52 -9.37
N MET A 212 8.60 -30.34 -8.83
CA MET A 212 8.61 -29.07 -9.55
C MET A 212 9.97 -28.73 -10.17
N ARG A 213 10.94 -29.65 -10.18
CA ARG A 213 12.27 -29.40 -10.78
C ARG A 213 12.15 -29.08 -12.28
N GLY A 214 12.90 -28.08 -12.73
CA GLY A 214 12.90 -27.64 -14.13
C GLY A 214 11.67 -26.82 -14.55
N ARG A 215 10.70 -26.61 -13.66
CA ARG A 215 9.62 -25.65 -13.87
C ARG A 215 10.09 -24.22 -13.67
N ASP A 216 9.39 -23.28 -14.29
CA ASP A 216 9.72 -21.86 -14.12
C ASP A 216 9.32 -21.33 -12.74
N GLN A 217 9.79 -20.14 -12.39
CA GLN A 217 9.54 -19.53 -11.08
C GLN A 217 8.04 -19.25 -10.83
N ILE A 218 7.23 -19.01 -11.86
CA ILE A 218 5.80 -18.72 -11.70
C ILE A 218 5.06 -19.98 -11.28
N GLU A 219 5.31 -21.10 -11.95
CA GLU A 219 4.78 -22.41 -11.57
C GLU A 219 5.26 -22.85 -10.18
N ARG A 220 6.49 -22.49 -9.83
CA ARG A 220 7.13 -22.85 -8.56
C ARG A 220 6.80 -21.95 -7.38
N PHE A 221 6.14 -20.81 -7.62
CA PHE A 221 5.88 -19.79 -6.59
C PHE A 221 5.37 -20.40 -5.27
N GLY A 222 4.37 -21.29 -5.33
CA GLY A 222 3.80 -21.91 -4.13
C GLY A 222 4.80 -22.74 -3.33
N VAL A 223 5.64 -23.56 -3.99
CA VAL A 223 6.62 -24.41 -3.31
C VAL A 223 7.83 -23.62 -2.83
N ASP A 224 8.26 -22.62 -3.59
CA ASP A 224 9.36 -21.74 -3.19
C ASP A 224 8.96 -20.94 -1.94
N GLN A 225 7.73 -20.43 -1.85
CA GLN A 225 7.20 -19.83 -0.62
C GLN A 225 7.17 -20.82 0.57
N MET A 226 6.72 -22.06 0.36
CA MET A 226 6.75 -23.09 1.43
C MET A 226 8.18 -23.40 1.91
N LEU A 227 9.16 -23.41 1.01
CA LEU A 227 10.58 -23.61 1.36
C LEU A 227 11.15 -22.41 2.12
N LEU A 228 10.80 -21.19 1.73
CA LEU A 228 11.22 -19.97 2.44
C LEU A 228 10.66 -19.92 3.85
N GLU A 229 9.37 -20.22 4.02
CA GLU A 229 8.74 -20.25 5.34
C GLU A 229 9.33 -21.34 6.25
N LEU A 230 9.70 -22.51 5.69
CA LEU A 230 10.43 -23.54 6.45
C LEU A 230 11.83 -23.05 6.85
N ALA A 231 12.56 -22.41 5.94
CA ALA A 231 13.87 -21.86 6.22
C ALA A 231 13.81 -20.77 7.32
N ASP A 232 12.82 -19.88 7.25
CA ASP A 232 12.60 -18.83 8.24
C ASP A 232 12.19 -19.41 9.61
N HIS A 233 11.34 -20.44 9.62
CA HIS A 233 10.96 -21.16 10.84
C HIS A 233 12.17 -21.84 11.51
N ASP A 234 13.06 -22.42 10.72
CA ASP A 234 14.26 -23.12 11.19
C ASP A 234 15.45 -22.16 11.48
N GLY A 235 15.34 -20.88 11.10
CA GLY A 235 16.44 -19.93 11.11
C GLY A 235 17.57 -20.26 10.12
N ASP A 236 17.28 -21.07 9.09
CA ASP A 236 18.24 -21.50 8.07
C ASP A 236 18.35 -20.48 6.93
N VAL A 237 19.16 -19.45 7.18
CA VAL A 237 19.43 -18.38 6.20
C VAL A 237 20.03 -18.92 4.90
N GLU A 238 20.81 -19.99 4.94
CA GLU A 238 21.41 -20.58 3.73
C GLU A 238 20.36 -21.25 2.85
N ALA A 239 19.42 -21.98 3.44
CA ALA A 239 18.30 -22.56 2.72
C ALA A 239 17.44 -21.47 2.06
N ALA A 240 17.17 -20.36 2.78
CA ALA A 240 16.44 -19.23 2.22
C ALA A 240 17.20 -18.60 1.03
N ILE A 241 18.50 -18.35 1.17
CA ILE A 241 19.34 -17.83 0.08
C ILE A 241 19.34 -18.76 -1.13
N ALA A 242 19.41 -20.08 -0.94
CA ALA A 242 19.39 -21.06 -2.02
C ALA A 242 18.07 -21.02 -2.82
N VAL A 243 16.94 -20.75 -2.18
CA VAL A 243 15.65 -20.56 -2.84
C VAL A 243 15.62 -19.21 -3.58
N LEU A 244 15.96 -18.10 -2.89
CA LEU A 244 15.93 -16.73 -3.42
C LEU A 244 16.91 -16.48 -4.58
N SER A 245 17.96 -17.30 -4.69
CA SER A 245 18.98 -17.21 -5.73
C SER A 245 18.84 -18.24 -6.86
N ARG A 246 17.77 -19.05 -6.85
CA ARG A 246 17.59 -20.16 -7.80
C ARG A 246 17.43 -19.69 -9.25
N ASP A 247 16.80 -18.53 -9.49
CA ASP A 247 16.74 -17.88 -10.80
C ASP A 247 17.72 -16.69 -10.87
N PRO A 248 18.85 -16.82 -11.59
CA PRO A 248 19.81 -15.73 -11.76
C PRO A 248 19.25 -14.47 -12.44
N LYS A 249 18.12 -14.55 -13.14
CA LYS A 249 17.47 -13.38 -13.77
C LYS A 249 16.55 -12.63 -12.82
N ARG A 250 16.10 -13.30 -11.76
CA ARG A 250 15.11 -12.81 -10.79
C ARG A 250 15.61 -13.04 -9.36
N LEU A 251 16.89 -12.76 -9.12
CA LEU A 251 17.47 -12.77 -7.78
C LEU A 251 16.80 -11.72 -6.89
N ALA A 252 16.29 -12.20 -5.77
CA ALA A 252 15.62 -11.45 -4.74
C ALA A 252 16.61 -10.77 -3.77
N TYR A 253 17.42 -9.82 -4.27
CA TYR A 253 18.49 -9.20 -3.49
C TYR A 253 18.00 -8.60 -2.15
N GLY A 254 16.85 -7.94 -2.16
CA GLY A 254 16.30 -7.32 -0.95
C GLY A 254 15.97 -8.33 0.13
N GLU A 255 15.33 -9.44 -0.25
CA GLU A 255 14.93 -10.51 0.68
C GLU A 255 16.13 -11.27 1.25
N VAL A 256 17.18 -11.48 0.45
CA VAL A 256 18.45 -12.07 0.92
C VAL A 256 19.11 -11.14 1.94
N ILE A 257 19.22 -9.85 1.63
CA ILE A 257 19.85 -8.86 2.50
C ILE A 257 19.07 -8.74 3.82
N ASN A 258 17.73 -8.67 3.77
CA ASN A 258 16.87 -8.60 4.96
C ASN A 258 17.12 -9.78 5.91
N ARG A 259 17.19 -11.01 5.38
CA ARG A 259 17.43 -12.22 6.19
C ARG A 259 18.84 -12.26 6.77
N LEU A 260 19.85 -11.82 6.01
CA LEU A 260 21.22 -11.72 6.52
C LEU A 260 21.35 -10.71 7.65
N VAL A 261 20.73 -9.53 7.52
CA VAL A 261 20.69 -8.49 8.57
C VAL A 261 19.95 -9.01 9.80
N ALA A 262 18.78 -9.64 9.63
CA ALA A 262 18.01 -10.22 10.73
C ALA A 262 18.80 -11.31 11.50
N ALA A 263 19.68 -12.04 10.81
CA ALA A 263 20.59 -13.02 11.41
C ALA A 263 21.91 -12.44 11.95
N GLY A 264 22.11 -11.11 11.90
CA GLY A 264 23.33 -10.43 12.34
C GLY A 264 24.55 -10.65 11.45
N ARG A 265 24.36 -11.11 10.20
CA ARG A 265 25.41 -11.41 9.22
C ARG A 265 25.72 -10.21 8.32
N GLU A 266 26.05 -9.09 8.95
CA GLU A 266 26.21 -7.78 8.28
C GLU A 266 27.26 -7.78 7.16
N THR A 267 28.39 -8.47 7.34
CA THR A 267 29.45 -8.54 6.32
C THR A 267 28.96 -9.21 5.04
N GLU A 268 28.08 -10.20 5.16
CA GLU A 268 27.51 -10.90 4.01
C GLU A 268 26.37 -10.11 3.38
N ALA A 269 25.55 -9.43 4.20
CA ALA A 269 24.56 -8.48 3.71
C ALA A 269 25.22 -7.38 2.86
N LEU A 270 26.37 -6.86 3.30
CA LEU A 270 27.18 -5.92 2.54
C LEU A 270 27.67 -6.52 1.21
N ALA A 271 28.20 -7.75 1.22
CA ALA A 271 28.64 -8.42 0.01
C ALA A 271 27.49 -8.66 -0.99
N TRP A 272 26.28 -8.97 -0.51
CA TRP A 272 25.09 -9.07 -1.35
C TRP A 272 24.61 -7.72 -1.87
N THR A 273 24.80 -6.64 -1.10
CA THR A 273 24.57 -5.27 -1.55
C THR A 273 25.51 -4.90 -2.70
N ASP A 274 26.81 -5.22 -2.57
CA ASP A 274 27.79 -5.01 -3.66
C ASP A 274 27.37 -5.74 -4.94
N ARG A 275 26.90 -6.99 -4.83
CA ARG A 275 26.40 -7.77 -5.97
C ARG A 275 25.19 -7.09 -6.63
N ALA A 276 24.24 -6.59 -5.84
CA ALA A 276 23.07 -5.88 -6.36
C ALA A 276 23.47 -4.59 -7.11
N VAL A 277 24.39 -3.80 -6.54
CA VAL A 277 24.91 -2.56 -7.16
C VAL A 277 25.65 -2.87 -8.46
N ALA A 278 26.49 -3.90 -8.48
CA ALA A 278 27.20 -4.35 -9.67
C ALA A 278 26.24 -4.85 -10.77
N ALA A 279 25.16 -5.53 -10.38
CA ALA A 279 24.10 -5.97 -11.28
C ALA A 279 23.15 -4.84 -11.74
N GLY A 280 23.34 -3.61 -11.26
CA GLY A 280 22.48 -2.47 -11.58
C GLY A 280 21.09 -2.57 -10.99
N ARG A 281 20.89 -3.35 -9.92
CA ARG A 281 19.61 -3.59 -9.23
C ARG A 281 19.35 -2.58 -8.12
N VAL A 282 19.61 -1.32 -8.41
CA VAL A 282 19.34 -0.18 -7.53
C VAL A 282 18.31 0.72 -8.20
N GLY A 283 17.34 1.17 -7.41
CA GLY A 283 16.21 1.94 -7.89
C GLY A 283 16.52 3.40 -8.25
N LEU A 284 15.46 4.18 -8.40
CA LEU A 284 15.45 5.62 -8.66
C LEU A 284 15.08 6.38 -7.37
N LEU A 285 15.48 7.65 -7.28
CA LEU A 285 15.22 8.50 -6.11
C LEU A 285 13.82 9.14 -6.10
N GLU A 286 13.16 9.28 -7.26
CA GLU A 286 11.93 10.08 -7.42
C GLU A 286 10.66 9.28 -7.78
N GLY A 287 10.71 7.93 -7.80
CA GLY A 287 9.62 7.10 -8.32
C GLY A 287 9.10 6.04 -7.36
N TYR A 288 7.82 6.15 -7.01
CA TYR A 288 6.99 5.14 -6.33
C TYR A 288 7.25 3.71 -6.84
N GLY A 289 7.42 2.75 -5.91
CA GLY A 289 7.36 1.30 -6.18
C GLY A 289 8.67 0.54 -6.41
N GLN A 290 9.85 1.09 -6.04
CA GLN A 290 11.15 0.45 -6.31
C GLN A 290 11.83 -0.24 -5.14
N ARG A 291 11.21 -0.28 -3.95
CA ARG A 291 11.46 -1.41 -3.05
C ARG A 291 10.51 -2.51 -3.47
N ASN A 292 11.01 -3.43 -4.26
CA ASN A 292 10.44 -4.76 -4.33
C ASN A 292 11.57 -5.75 -4.06
N GLU A 293 11.22 -7.03 -3.98
CA GLU A 293 12.16 -8.13 -3.78
C GLU A 293 13.45 -8.03 -4.65
N TYR A 294 13.37 -7.40 -5.84
CA TYR A 294 14.41 -7.40 -6.87
C TYR A 294 15.23 -6.10 -7.00
N TRP A 295 14.75 -4.96 -6.48
CA TRP A 295 15.40 -3.66 -6.61
C TRP A 295 15.63 -3.03 -5.24
N LEU A 296 16.86 -2.59 -4.99
CA LEU A 296 17.23 -1.97 -3.72
C LEU A 296 16.95 -0.47 -3.75
N ASP A 297 16.54 0.05 -2.60
CA ASP A 297 16.42 1.49 -2.38
C ASP A 297 17.83 2.15 -2.34
N PRO A 298 18.08 3.21 -3.14
CA PRO A 298 19.39 3.85 -3.18
C PRO A 298 19.85 4.44 -1.83
N VAL A 299 18.93 4.92 -1.00
CA VAL A 299 19.24 5.52 0.31
C VAL A 299 19.60 4.43 1.31
N GLU A 300 18.85 3.33 1.33
CA GLU A 300 19.16 2.18 2.18
C GLU A 300 20.53 1.57 1.83
N VAL A 301 20.87 1.47 0.54
CA VAL A 301 22.20 1.04 0.10
C VAL A 301 23.27 2.02 0.57
N ALA A 302 23.05 3.32 0.44
CA ALA A 302 24.00 4.35 0.86
C ALA A 302 24.21 4.34 2.38
N ASP A 303 23.14 4.20 3.17
CA ASP A 303 23.21 4.07 4.63
C ASP A 303 23.96 2.82 5.05
N ARG A 304 23.75 1.68 4.37
CA ARG A 304 24.50 0.45 4.64
C ARG A 304 25.98 0.61 4.34
N TYR A 305 26.34 1.23 3.21
CA TYR A 305 27.76 1.54 2.94
C TYR A 305 28.35 2.47 3.98
N LEU A 306 27.60 3.49 4.42
CA LEU A 306 28.07 4.41 5.44
C LEU A 306 28.25 3.74 6.81
N ALA A 307 27.39 2.80 7.19
CA ALA A 307 27.52 1.99 8.41
C ALA A 307 28.80 1.14 8.43
N HIS A 308 29.37 0.86 7.25
CA HIS A 308 30.64 0.15 7.07
C HIS A 308 31.80 1.07 6.65
N ASP A 309 31.70 2.38 6.92
CA ASP A 309 32.71 3.39 6.61
C ASP A 309 33.05 3.57 5.10
N ARG A 310 32.23 3.01 4.20
CA ARG A 310 32.39 3.11 2.75
C ARG A 310 31.72 4.37 2.19
N ARG A 311 32.20 5.52 2.65
CA ARG A 311 31.62 6.86 2.34
C ARG A 311 31.56 7.15 0.84
N ASP A 312 32.63 6.84 0.11
CA ASP A 312 32.70 7.11 -1.33
C ASP A 312 31.72 6.25 -2.13
N ASP A 313 31.55 4.98 -1.75
CA ASP A 313 30.58 4.08 -2.39
C ASP A 313 29.13 4.51 -2.10
N ALA A 314 28.87 4.99 -0.89
CA ALA A 314 27.57 5.55 -0.52
C ALA A 314 27.19 6.74 -1.42
N LEU A 315 28.11 7.70 -1.57
CA LEU A 315 27.92 8.84 -2.46
C LEU A 315 27.82 8.39 -3.93
N ALA A 316 28.63 7.42 -4.36
CA ALA A 316 28.60 6.92 -5.74
C ALA A 316 27.25 6.32 -6.13
N VAL A 317 26.59 5.60 -5.22
CA VAL A 317 25.25 5.05 -5.46
C VAL A 317 24.22 6.16 -5.63
N LEU A 318 24.21 7.15 -4.74
CA LEU A 318 23.27 8.27 -4.82
C LEU A 318 23.51 9.13 -6.06
N ARG A 319 24.78 9.39 -6.42
CA ARG A 319 25.16 10.07 -7.66
C ARG A 319 24.64 9.31 -8.88
N ARG A 320 24.85 8.00 -8.95
CA ARG A 320 24.35 7.16 -10.05
C ARG A 320 22.82 7.21 -10.14
N ALA A 321 22.12 7.17 -9.01
CA ALA A 321 20.67 7.24 -8.98
C ALA A 321 20.16 8.62 -9.45
N PHE A 322 20.82 9.71 -9.02
CA PHE A 322 20.54 11.07 -9.48
C PHE A 322 20.79 11.25 -10.98
N SER A 323 21.94 10.84 -11.51
CA SER A 323 22.26 10.95 -12.95
C SER A 323 21.24 10.24 -13.86
N ARG A 324 20.59 9.17 -13.38
CA ARG A 324 19.55 8.46 -14.14
C ARG A 324 18.24 9.25 -14.24
N GLN A 325 17.91 10.04 -13.22
CA GLN A 325 16.70 10.84 -13.18
C GLN A 325 16.93 12.08 -12.31
N PRO A 326 17.55 13.14 -12.87
CA PRO A 326 17.73 14.39 -12.14
C PRO A 326 16.38 15.01 -11.84
N GLY A 327 16.20 15.45 -10.59
CA GLY A 327 14.97 16.03 -10.10
C GLY A 327 15.17 16.67 -8.73
N ARG A 328 14.21 17.46 -8.29
CA ARG A 328 14.32 18.23 -7.04
C ARG A 328 14.38 17.32 -5.83
N ALA A 329 13.52 16.31 -5.72
CA ALA A 329 13.52 15.43 -4.56
C ALA A 329 14.80 14.58 -4.51
N ALA A 330 15.29 14.13 -5.68
CA ALA A 330 16.56 13.44 -5.80
C ALA A 330 17.74 14.33 -5.36
N TYR A 331 17.74 15.61 -5.76
CA TYR A 331 18.72 16.61 -5.35
C TYR A 331 18.72 16.83 -3.82
N GLU A 332 17.53 16.96 -3.22
CA GLU A 332 17.38 17.12 -1.77
C GLU A 332 17.88 15.89 -0.99
N VAL A 333 17.67 14.67 -1.51
CA VAL A 333 18.19 13.44 -0.90
C VAL A 333 19.72 13.40 -0.95
N VAL A 334 20.32 13.67 -2.11
CA VAL A 334 21.78 13.71 -2.27
C VAL A 334 22.39 14.76 -1.33
N GLY A 335 21.82 15.97 -1.31
CA GLY A 335 22.29 17.05 -0.44
C GLY A 335 22.22 16.68 1.05
N ARG A 336 21.07 16.20 1.53
CA ARG A 336 20.90 15.81 2.94
C ARG A 336 21.82 14.68 3.36
N PHE A 337 22.03 13.69 2.48
CA PHE A 337 22.96 12.60 2.78
C PHE A 337 24.39 13.12 2.87
N ALA A 338 24.80 13.97 1.92
CA ALA A 338 26.12 14.56 1.88
C ALA A 338 26.40 15.55 3.01
N ASP A 339 25.38 16.22 3.54
CA ASP A 339 25.49 17.08 4.72
C ASP A 339 25.94 16.29 5.96
N ARG A 340 25.57 15.00 6.09
CA ARG A 340 26.07 14.12 7.16
C ARG A 340 27.57 13.83 7.06
N LEU A 341 28.17 14.11 5.91
CA LEU A 341 29.58 13.86 5.58
C LEU A 341 30.37 15.16 5.40
N ASP A 342 29.80 16.32 5.76
CA ASP A 342 30.38 17.65 5.53
C ASP A 342 30.68 17.96 4.04
N HIS A 343 30.04 17.23 3.11
CA HIS A 343 30.26 17.33 1.66
C HIS A 343 29.05 17.94 0.91
N GLY A 344 28.03 18.41 1.62
CA GLY A 344 26.76 18.85 1.02
C GLY A 344 26.90 19.96 -0.03
N ALA A 345 27.80 20.93 0.17
CA ALA A 345 28.05 21.98 -0.81
C ALA A 345 28.65 21.43 -2.12
N VAL A 346 29.57 20.47 -2.01
CA VAL A 346 30.23 19.84 -3.16
C VAL A 346 29.22 19.00 -3.94
N GLU A 347 28.42 18.19 -3.27
CA GLU A 347 27.42 17.34 -3.93
C GLU A 347 26.28 18.14 -4.55
N ARG A 348 25.83 19.23 -3.90
CA ARG A 348 24.82 20.12 -4.49
C ARG A 348 25.34 20.81 -5.75
N ALA A 349 26.61 21.27 -5.76
CA ALA A 349 27.23 21.83 -6.96
C ALA A 349 27.31 20.79 -8.09
N TRP A 350 27.81 19.59 -7.78
CA TRP A 350 27.87 18.48 -8.74
C TRP A 350 26.49 18.12 -9.30
N ALA A 351 25.46 18.01 -8.46
CA ALA A 351 24.12 17.63 -8.88
C ALA A 351 23.47 18.70 -9.79
N ARG A 352 23.76 19.99 -9.56
CA ARG A 352 23.32 21.07 -10.47
C ARG A 352 24.02 20.98 -11.83
N ASP A 353 25.32 20.71 -11.85
CA ASP A 353 26.07 20.51 -13.10
C ASP A 353 25.56 19.29 -13.87
N GLU A 354 25.24 18.22 -13.16
CA GLU A 354 24.70 17.00 -13.76
C GLU A 354 23.27 17.20 -14.30
N ALA A 355 22.40 17.89 -13.55
CA ALA A 355 21.07 18.27 -14.04
C ALA A 355 21.16 19.18 -15.28
N ARG A 356 22.16 20.06 -15.34
CA ARG A 356 22.44 20.88 -16.53
C ARG A 356 22.87 20.06 -17.73
N ARG A 357 23.76 19.06 -17.56
CA ARG A 357 24.11 18.14 -18.65
C ARG A 357 22.90 17.37 -19.14
N ALA A 358 22.04 16.90 -18.23
CA ALA A 358 20.81 16.19 -18.61
C ALA A 358 19.85 17.09 -19.41
N ALA A 359 19.73 18.37 -19.05
CA ALA A 359 18.90 19.34 -19.76
C ALA A 359 19.39 19.67 -21.19
N GLN A 360 20.66 19.39 -21.52
CA GLN A 360 21.23 19.52 -22.87
C GLN A 360 20.87 18.34 -23.79
N GLY A 361 20.24 17.29 -23.26
CA GLY A 361 19.86 16.10 -24.03
C GLY A 361 18.75 16.36 -25.06
N PRO A 362 18.63 15.51 -26.10
CA PRO A 362 17.53 15.60 -27.06
C PRO A 362 16.17 15.47 -26.35
N HIS A 363 15.26 16.39 -26.62
CA HIS A 363 13.92 16.46 -26.01
C HIS A 363 13.90 16.68 -24.48
N ALA A 364 15.05 16.96 -23.86
CA ALA A 364 15.10 17.35 -22.46
C ALA A 364 14.59 18.78 -22.27
N THR A 365 14.20 19.11 -21.03
CA THR A 365 13.82 20.47 -20.65
C THR A 365 14.61 20.88 -19.42
N GLY A 366 14.68 22.18 -19.15
CA GLY A 366 15.24 22.74 -17.92
C GLY A 366 14.42 22.50 -16.67
N GLN A 367 13.32 21.72 -16.72
CA GLN A 367 12.41 21.51 -15.61
C GLN A 367 13.14 21.16 -14.30
N ALA A 368 13.98 20.12 -14.29
CA ALA A 368 14.68 19.70 -13.08
C ALA A 368 15.55 20.81 -12.49
N LEU A 369 16.28 21.56 -13.33
CA LEU A 369 17.09 22.70 -12.90
C LEU A 369 16.24 23.84 -12.33
N VAL A 370 15.15 24.19 -13.00
CA VAL A 370 14.21 25.22 -12.53
C VAL A 370 13.68 24.83 -11.15
N GLU A 371 13.26 23.59 -10.97
CA GLU A 371 12.73 23.13 -9.68
C GLU A 371 13.77 23.10 -8.57
N ILE A 372 15.01 22.71 -8.88
CA ILE A 372 16.15 22.74 -7.95
C ILE A 372 16.44 24.18 -7.51
N PHE A 373 16.61 25.11 -8.46
CA PHE A 373 16.91 26.52 -8.12
C PHE A 373 15.77 27.21 -7.37
N LEU A 374 14.52 26.94 -7.73
CA LEU A 374 13.37 27.42 -6.95
C LEU A 374 13.34 26.84 -5.53
N GLY A 375 13.74 25.58 -5.36
CA GLY A 375 13.86 24.95 -4.04
C GLY A 375 14.93 25.61 -3.16
N ASP A 376 16.03 26.02 -3.76
CA ASP A 376 17.13 26.72 -3.09
C ASP A 376 16.87 28.24 -2.92
N GLY A 377 15.73 28.75 -3.41
CA GLY A 377 15.37 30.17 -3.35
C GLY A 377 16.10 31.07 -4.36
N ASP A 378 16.81 30.48 -5.33
CA ASP A 378 17.55 31.21 -6.36
C ASP A 378 16.67 31.44 -7.60
N LEU A 379 15.80 32.46 -7.52
CA LEU A 379 14.87 32.81 -8.59
C LEU A 379 15.61 33.21 -9.89
N GLU A 380 16.76 33.88 -9.77
CA GLU A 380 17.57 34.31 -10.91
C GLU A 380 18.14 33.12 -11.68
N ALA A 381 18.73 32.15 -10.98
CA ALA A 381 19.24 30.93 -11.60
C ALA A 381 18.11 30.07 -12.20
N ALA A 382 16.93 30.06 -11.57
CA ALA A 382 15.75 29.39 -12.10
C ALA A 382 15.32 29.99 -13.45
N TRP A 383 15.29 31.31 -13.58
CA TRP A 383 15.04 31.97 -14.86
C TRP A 383 16.14 31.70 -15.88
N GLY A 384 17.41 31.73 -15.49
CA GLY A 384 18.52 31.38 -16.38
C GLY A 384 18.38 29.97 -16.97
N ALA A 385 17.99 28.99 -16.15
CA ALA A 385 17.73 27.63 -16.62
C ALA A 385 16.51 27.53 -17.54
N ALA A 386 15.44 28.27 -17.24
CA ALA A 386 14.23 28.31 -18.06
C ALA A 386 14.48 28.97 -19.44
N ASP A 387 15.29 30.02 -19.49
CA ASP A 387 15.64 30.71 -20.73
C ASP A 387 16.58 29.85 -21.61
N GLU A 388 17.52 29.13 -21.00
CA GLU A 388 18.49 28.31 -21.71
C GLU A 388 17.90 26.98 -22.22
N PHE A 389 17.10 26.30 -21.42
CA PHE A 389 16.63 24.93 -21.70
C PHE A 389 15.10 24.79 -21.79
N GLY A 390 14.35 25.87 -21.59
CA GLY A 390 12.91 25.84 -21.43
C GLY A 390 12.47 25.37 -20.03
N PRO A 391 11.40 25.92 -19.45
CA PRO A 391 10.98 25.58 -18.09
C PRO A 391 10.31 24.20 -17.95
N GLY A 392 9.99 23.51 -19.06
CA GLY A 392 9.23 22.26 -19.06
C GLY A 392 7.93 22.39 -18.27
N ASP A 393 7.56 21.36 -17.50
CA ASP A 393 6.34 21.39 -16.67
C ASP A 393 6.49 22.25 -15.40
N ALA A 394 7.68 22.77 -15.10
CA ALA A 394 7.91 23.67 -13.97
C ALA A 394 7.50 25.13 -14.24
N TRP A 395 7.04 25.45 -15.46
CA TRP A 395 6.68 26.82 -15.86
C TRP A 395 5.68 27.50 -14.92
N SER A 396 4.71 26.75 -14.38
CA SER A 396 3.68 27.30 -13.50
C SER A 396 4.23 27.65 -12.12
N ARG A 397 5.13 26.82 -11.57
CA ARG A 397 5.84 27.09 -10.31
C ARG A 397 6.78 28.27 -10.45
N LEU A 398 7.49 28.38 -11.58
CA LEU A 398 8.34 29.53 -11.88
C LEU A 398 7.53 30.82 -12.02
N ALA A 399 6.37 30.76 -12.69
CA ALA A 399 5.47 31.90 -12.81
C ALA A 399 4.99 32.38 -11.44
N GLU A 400 4.51 31.47 -10.57
CA GLU A 400 4.04 31.82 -9.23
C GLU A 400 5.15 32.44 -8.36
N ALA A 401 6.34 31.83 -8.34
CA ALA A 401 7.50 32.36 -7.62
C ALA A 401 7.94 33.76 -8.13
N SER A 402 7.57 34.11 -9.36
CA SER A 402 7.91 35.37 -10.01
C SER A 402 6.86 36.46 -9.85
N LYS A 403 5.76 36.20 -9.13
CA LYS A 403 4.62 37.12 -9.04
C LYS A 403 4.97 38.53 -8.57
N GLU A 404 5.82 38.63 -7.56
CA GLU A 404 6.18 39.91 -6.94
C GLU A 404 7.40 40.56 -7.61
N VAL A 405 8.38 39.74 -8.02
CA VAL A 405 9.68 40.21 -8.49
C VAL A 405 9.69 40.44 -10.01
N ARG A 406 9.00 39.58 -10.76
CA ARG A 406 9.02 39.53 -12.24
C ARG A 406 7.62 39.24 -12.83
N PRO A 407 6.57 40.00 -12.46
CA PRO A 407 5.18 39.70 -12.83
C PRO A 407 4.96 39.59 -14.34
N MET A 408 5.61 40.44 -15.14
CA MET A 408 5.43 40.44 -16.59
C MET A 408 6.12 39.27 -17.30
N GLN A 409 7.20 38.74 -16.74
CA GLN A 409 7.82 37.51 -17.26
C GLN A 409 6.96 36.28 -16.90
N ALA A 410 6.37 36.25 -15.70
CA ALA A 410 5.39 35.23 -15.32
C ALA A 410 4.17 35.21 -16.27
N VAL A 411 3.65 36.38 -16.64
CA VAL A 411 2.61 36.53 -17.67
C VAL A 411 3.03 35.91 -19.00
N ALA A 412 4.28 36.13 -19.43
CA ALA A 412 4.78 35.56 -20.68
C ALA A 412 4.78 34.02 -20.66
N LEU A 413 5.12 33.39 -19.53
CA LEU A 413 5.02 31.93 -19.36
C LEU A 413 3.57 31.44 -19.46
N HIS A 414 2.63 32.13 -18.81
CA HIS A 414 1.22 31.79 -18.92
C HIS A 414 0.71 31.91 -20.37
N LEU A 415 1.11 32.97 -21.09
CA LEU A 415 0.75 33.16 -22.50
C LEU A 415 1.33 32.05 -23.39
N ALA A 416 2.59 31.68 -23.17
CA ALA A 416 3.23 30.58 -23.89
C ALA A 416 2.47 29.25 -23.66
N ALA A 417 2.08 28.95 -22.43
CA ALA A 417 1.31 27.76 -22.08
C ALA A 417 -0.14 27.77 -22.63
N LEU A 418 -0.73 28.95 -22.83
CA LEU A 418 -2.08 29.10 -23.40
C LEU A 418 -2.11 28.91 -24.93
N ARG A 419 -1.04 29.29 -25.64
CA ARG A 419 -1.00 29.30 -27.10
C ARG A 419 -1.40 27.95 -27.74
N PRO A 420 -0.81 26.79 -27.36
CA PRO A 420 -1.22 25.49 -27.92
C PRO A 420 -2.69 25.13 -27.63
N LYS A 421 -3.21 25.54 -26.46
CA LYS A 421 -4.61 25.29 -26.05
C LYS A 421 -5.60 26.11 -26.87
N LEU A 422 -5.19 27.31 -27.33
CA LEU A 422 -6.01 28.21 -28.12
C LEU A 422 -5.96 27.89 -29.63
N GLU A 423 -4.82 27.41 -30.13
CA GLU A 423 -4.67 26.93 -31.51
C GLU A 423 -5.60 25.74 -31.80
N ARG A 424 -5.64 24.77 -30.88
CA ARG A 424 -6.55 23.62 -30.97
C ARG A 424 -7.97 24.03 -30.58
N ALA A 425 -8.93 23.86 -31.49
CA ALA A 425 -10.33 24.17 -31.21
C ALA A 425 -10.99 23.05 -30.38
N ASP A 426 -10.75 23.05 -29.06
CA ASP A 426 -11.33 22.07 -28.13
C ASP A 426 -12.22 22.74 -27.05
N PRO A 427 -13.56 22.61 -27.14
CA PRO A 427 -14.48 23.16 -26.14
C PRO A 427 -14.24 22.70 -24.70
N ARG A 428 -13.63 21.52 -24.48
CA ARG A 428 -13.35 20.98 -23.14
C ARG A 428 -12.27 21.79 -22.42
N MET A 429 -11.38 22.43 -23.16
CA MET A 429 -10.23 23.18 -22.62
C MET A 429 -10.54 24.64 -22.30
N TYR A 430 -11.62 25.21 -22.85
CA TYR A 430 -11.92 26.64 -22.72
C TYR A 430 -12.23 27.08 -21.28
N ALA A 431 -12.80 26.20 -20.46
CA ALA A 431 -12.99 26.49 -19.04
C ALA A 431 -11.64 26.66 -18.30
N GLU A 432 -10.67 25.78 -18.59
CA GLU A 432 -9.33 25.84 -18.00
C GLU A 432 -8.55 27.05 -18.52
N VAL A 433 -8.69 27.39 -19.80
CA VAL A 433 -8.12 28.62 -20.37
C VAL A 433 -8.67 29.86 -19.67
N ALA A 434 -9.99 29.95 -19.46
CA ALA A 434 -10.60 31.07 -18.77
C ALA A 434 -10.11 31.18 -17.32
N LYS A 435 -9.99 30.06 -16.61
CA LYS A 435 -9.42 30.01 -15.26
C LYS A 435 -7.97 30.53 -15.23
N GLN A 436 -7.15 30.10 -16.18
CA GLN A 436 -5.77 30.56 -16.31
C GLN A 436 -5.69 32.07 -16.60
N LEU A 437 -6.58 32.62 -17.44
CA LEU A 437 -6.67 34.07 -17.69
C LEU A 437 -7.07 34.87 -16.44
N VAL A 438 -7.95 34.32 -15.60
CA VAL A 438 -8.28 34.93 -14.29
C VAL A 438 -7.04 34.96 -13.39
N THR A 439 -6.29 33.86 -13.33
CA THR A 439 -5.01 33.82 -12.59
C THR A 439 -4.02 34.87 -13.13
N MET A 440 -3.90 35.01 -14.45
CA MET A 440 -3.03 36.01 -15.08
C MET A 440 -3.37 37.46 -14.68
N ARG A 441 -4.65 37.77 -14.43
CA ARG A 441 -5.06 39.12 -13.99
C ARG A 441 -4.27 39.58 -12.75
N ALA A 442 -4.06 38.69 -11.79
CA ALA A 442 -3.31 39.00 -10.56
C ALA A 442 -1.83 39.34 -10.86
N PHE A 443 -1.23 38.72 -11.88
CA PHE A 443 0.12 39.04 -12.32
C PHE A 443 0.20 40.39 -13.05
N TYR A 444 -0.79 40.68 -13.91
CA TYR A 444 -0.88 42.01 -14.54
C TYR A 444 -1.11 43.12 -13.51
N GLU A 445 -1.93 42.87 -12.49
CA GLU A 445 -2.14 43.81 -11.39
C GLU A 445 -0.86 44.06 -10.59
N ALA A 446 -0.14 43.00 -10.21
CA ALA A 446 1.16 43.11 -9.54
C ALA A 446 2.21 43.87 -10.38
N GLY A 447 2.15 43.74 -11.72
CA GLY A 447 2.98 44.49 -12.66
C GLY A 447 2.48 45.89 -13.01
N GLY A 448 1.37 46.37 -12.43
CA GLY A 448 0.79 47.68 -12.74
C GLY A 448 0.27 47.81 -14.19
N ALA A 449 -0.06 46.70 -14.85
CA ALA A 449 -0.35 46.62 -16.28
C ALA A 449 -1.78 46.10 -16.57
N LEU A 450 -2.77 46.47 -15.75
CA LEU A 450 -4.17 46.05 -15.95
C LEU A 450 -4.75 46.47 -17.31
N ASP A 451 -4.37 47.63 -17.84
CA ASP A 451 -4.80 48.07 -19.18
C ASP A 451 -4.34 47.10 -20.28
N ALA A 452 -3.13 46.54 -20.13
CA ALA A 452 -2.60 45.54 -21.06
C ALA A 452 -3.35 44.20 -20.93
N PHE A 453 -3.80 43.83 -19.73
CA PHE A 453 -4.68 42.67 -19.53
C PHE A 453 -6.03 42.85 -20.24
N GLU A 454 -6.66 44.02 -20.11
CA GLU A 454 -7.93 44.31 -20.79
C GLU A 454 -7.76 44.29 -22.32
N ALA A 455 -6.66 44.83 -22.84
CA ALA A 455 -6.32 44.76 -24.25
C ALA A 455 -6.16 43.31 -24.74
N LEU A 456 -5.45 42.46 -23.97
CA LEU A 456 -5.30 41.03 -24.28
C LEU A 456 -6.66 40.32 -24.34
N ILE A 457 -7.54 40.53 -23.36
CA ILE A 457 -8.88 39.91 -23.35
C ILE A 457 -9.69 40.36 -24.57
N ARG A 458 -9.59 41.64 -24.94
CA ARG A 458 -10.26 42.19 -26.14
C ARG A 458 -9.75 41.53 -27.42
N GLU A 459 -8.43 41.36 -27.55
CA GLU A 459 -7.80 40.69 -28.69
C GLU A 459 -8.22 39.23 -28.80
N LEU A 460 -8.23 38.48 -27.69
CA LEU A 460 -8.67 37.10 -27.66
C LEU A 460 -10.15 36.95 -28.06
N ARG A 461 -11.01 37.86 -27.58
CA ARG A 461 -12.44 37.89 -27.96
C ARG A 461 -12.65 38.18 -29.45
N GLU A 462 -11.87 39.08 -30.05
CA GLU A 462 -11.99 39.38 -31.49
C GLU A 462 -11.43 38.24 -32.35
N THR A 463 -10.24 37.74 -32.02
CA THR A 463 -9.56 36.65 -32.75
C THR A 463 -10.41 35.39 -32.77
N TYR A 464 -11.03 35.05 -31.63
CA TYR A 464 -11.84 33.84 -31.49
C TYR A 464 -13.36 34.11 -31.50
N ARG A 465 -13.81 35.24 -32.08
CA ARG A 465 -15.23 35.64 -32.14
C ARG A 465 -16.18 34.58 -32.73
N ARG A 466 -15.66 33.70 -33.59
CA ARG A 466 -16.40 32.60 -34.24
C ARG A 466 -16.48 31.32 -33.38
N ARG A 467 -16.01 31.35 -32.13
CA ARG A 467 -16.04 30.24 -31.17
C ARG A 467 -16.96 30.58 -30.00
N PRO A 468 -18.30 30.40 -30.12
CA PRO A 468 -19.26 30.87 -29.12
C PRO A 468 -19.08 30.21 -27.75
N THR A 469 -18.65 28.96 -27.71
CA THR A 469 -18.34 28.24 -26.46
C THR A 469 -17.13 28.82 -25.73
N PHE A 470 -16.15 29.36 -26.44
CA PHE A 470 -15.01 30.05 -25.86
C PHE A 470 -15.43 31.41 -25.27
N ILE A 471 -16.21 32.19 -26.03
CA ILE A 471 -16.74 33.48 -25.54
C ILE A 471 -17.59 33.28 -24.28
N ALA A 472 -18.48 32.29 -24.28
CA ALA A 472 -19.29 31.94 -23.11
C ALA A 472 -18.44 31.54 -21.89
N ALA A 473 -17.29 30.89 -22.09
CA ALA A 473 -16.37 30.55 -21.00
C ALA A 473 -15.71 31.80 -20.40
N LEU A 474 -15.32 32.79 -21.23
CA LEU A 474 -14.78 34.07 -20.76
C LEU A 474 -15.82 34.88 -19.97
N ASP A 475 -17.07 34.90 -20.45
CA ASP A 475 -18.18 35.60 -19.79
C ASP A 475 -18.50 34.96 -18.44
N ARG A 476 -18.54 33.63 -18.37
CA ARG A 476 -18.74 32.88 -17.12
C ARG A 476 -17.64 33.17 -16.10
N ALA A 477 -16.40 33.35 -16.56
CA ALA A 477 -15.27 33.73 -15.73
C ALA A 477 -15.24 35.23 -15.36
N ARG A 478 -16.24 36.02 -15.77
CA ARG A 478 -16.36 37.47 -15.52
C ARG A 478 -15.15 38.28 -16.01
N LEU A 479 -14.53 37.83 -17.10
CA LEU A 479 -13.42 38.56 -17.74
C LEU A 479 -13.96 39.76 -18.52
N PRO A 480 -13.23 40.90 -18.57
CA PRO A 480 -13.68 42.14 -19.20
C PRO A 480 -14.38 41.92 -20.55
N GLY A 481 -15.56 42.51 -20.67
CA GLY A 481 -16.41 42.42 -21.85
C GLY A 481 -16.07 43.49 -22.88
N ARG A 482 -16.55 43.29 -24.11
CA ARG A 482 -16.50 44.31 -25.17
C ARG A 482 -17.27 45.55 -24.66
N THR A 483 -16.59 46.68 -24.53
CA THR A 483 -17.26 47.99 -24.46
C THR A 483 -17.99 48.25 -25.76
#